data_AF-A0A931HVM0-F1
#
_entry.id   AF-A0A931HVM0-F1
#
_cell.length_a   1.000
_cell.length_b   1.000
_cell.length_c   1.000
_cell.angle_alpha   90.00
_cell.angle_beta   90.00
_cell.angle_gamma   90.00
#
_symmetry.space_group_name_H-M   'P 1'
#
loop_
_entity.id
_entity.type
_entity.pdbx_description
1 polymer ?
#
loop_
_entity_poly.entity_id
_entity_poly.type
_entity_poly.pdbx_seq_one_letter_code
_entity_poly.pdbx_strand_id
1 'polypeptide(L)' 'MTKKEIEDQIASLKSDYIRIQGDMDKLEANGVNVQNAEAQLEKIEVEMKELRKELAKVKS' A
#
# COMPACT_ATOMS: atom_id res chain seq x y z
N MET A 1 11.20 -15.25 -1.60
CA MET A 1 9.77 -15.40 -1.24
C MET A 1 9.10 -16.37 -2.19
N THR A 2 8.15 -17.15 -1.70
CA THR A 2 7.22 -17.94 -2.50
C THR A 2 6.16 -17.05 -3.12
N LYS A 3 5.50 -17.53 -4.18
CA LYS A 3 4.34 -16.85 -4.78
C LYS A 3 3.30 -16.45 -3.73
N LYS A 4 2.98 -17.37 -2.81
CA LYS A 4 1.99 -17.16 -1.75
C LYS A 4 2.40 -16.06 -0.79
N GLU A 5 3.66 -16.04 -0.34
CA GLU A 5 4.17 -14.97 0.55
C GLU A 5 4.07 -13.58 -0.10
N ILE A 6 4.38 -13.48 -1.41
CA ILE A 6 4.26 -12.21 -2.15
C ILE A 6 2.80 -11.78 -2.27
N GLU A 7 1.89 -12.71 -2.58
CA GLU A 7 0.45 -12.44 -2.67
C GLU A 7 -0.14 -12.01 -1.31
N ASP A 8 0.28 -12.67 -0.22
CA ASP A 8 -0.14 -12.36 1.15
C ASP A 8 0.38 -10.96 1.57
N GLN A 9 1.63 -10.60 1.25
CA GLN A 9 2.17 -9.26 1.52
C GLN A 9 1.45 -8.16 0.72
N ILE A 10 1.17 -8.39 -0.58
CA ILE A 10 0.38 -7.45 -1.39
C ILE A 10 -1.02 -7.28 -0.78
N ALA A 11 -1.64 -8.33 -0.28
CA ALA A 11 -2.95 -8.26 0.37
C ALA A 11 -2.89 -7.42 1.66
N SER A 12 -1.85 -7.61 2.49
CA SER A 12 -1.63 -6.81 3.69
C SER A 12 -1.46 -5.32 3.35
N LEU A 13 -0.58 -4.99 2.40
CA LEU A 13 -0.32 -3.62 1.98
C LEU A 13 -1.58 -2.94 1.42
N LYS A 14 -2.42 -3.66 0.68
CA LYS A 14 -3.73 -3.14 0.24
C LYS A 14 -4.67 -2.83 1.40
N SER A 15 -4.70 -3.69 2.42
CA SER A 15 -5.51 -3.45 3.61
C SER A 15 -5.05 -2.19 4.36
N ASP A 16 -3.74 -2.01 4.50
CA ASP A 16 -3.18 -0.80 5.11
C ASP A 16 -3.45 0.45 4.28
N TYR A 17 -3.30 0.36 2.96
CA TYR A 17 -3.62 1.45 2.03
C TYR A 17 -5.06 1.95 2.21
N ILE A 18 -6.04 1.02 2.22
CA ILE A 18 -7.47 1.36 2.38
C ILE A 18 -7.72 2.03 3.73
N ARG A 19 -7.10 1.52 4.80
CA ARG A 19 -7.24 2.10 6.15
C ARG A 19 -6.67 3.52 6.20
N ILE A 20 -5.45 3.71 5.71
CA ILE A 20 -4.78 5.02 5.70
C ILE A 20 -5.57 6.03 4.86
N GLN A 21 -6.08 5.62 3.69
CA GLN A 21 -6.91 6.47 2.87
C GLN A 21 -8.20 6.90 3.61
N GLY A 22 -8.89 5.96 4.26
CA GLY A 22 -10.09 6.29 5.04
C GLY A 22 -9.82 7.19 6.26
N ASP A 23 -8.63 7.10 6.87
CA ASP A 23 -8.22 8.01 7.93
C ASP A 23 -7.79 9.38 7.37
N MET A 24 -7.16 9.41 6.20
CA MET A 24 -6.80 10.62 5.46
C MET A 24 -8.04 11.45 5.10
N ASP A 25 -9.10 10.81 4.58
CA ASP A 25 -10.36 11.48 4.26
C ASP A 25 -10.97 12.18 5.49
N LYS A 26 -10.86 11.56 6.67
CA LYS A 26 -11.31 12.18 7.94
C LYS A 26 -10.41 13.35 8.35
N LEU A 27 -9.10 13.21 8.19
CA LEU A 27 -8.14 14.28 8.52
C LEU A 27 -8.39 15.51 7.63
N GLU A 28 -8.56 15.30 6.33
CA GLU A 28 -8.87 16.35 5.36
C GLU A 28 -10.21 17.03 5.69
N ALA A 29 -11.25 16.26 6.01
CA ALA A 29 -12.55 16.79 6.41
C ALA A 29 -12.50 17.67 7.67
N ASN A 30 -11.51 17.46 8.55
CA ASN A 30 -11.26 18.27 9.74
C ASN A 30 -10.24 19.40 9.51
N GLY A 31 -9.82 19.64 8.26
CA GLY A 31 -8.84 20.67 7.90
C GLY A 31 -7.42 20.37 8.40
N VAL A 32 -7.12 19.11 8.73
CA VAL A 32 -5.80 18.68 9.19
C VAL A 32 -4.89 18.40 7.98
N ASN A 33 -3.61 18.75 8.08
CA ASN A 33 -2.62 18.47 7.05
C ASN A 33 -2.43 16.95 6.85
N VAL A 34 -2.57 16.50 5.60
CA VAL A 34 -2.51 15.08 5.18
C VAL A 34 -1.18 14.65 4.53
N GLN A 35 -0.19 15.54 4.39
CA GLN A 35 1.08 15.26 3.69
C GLN A 35 1.79 14.00 4.21
N ASN A 36 1.72 13.75 5.53
CA ASN A 36 2.32 12.56 6.12
C ASN A 36 1.57 11.27 5.76
N ALA A 37 0.25 11.34 5.57
CA ALA A 37 -0.57 10.22 5.12
C ALA A 37 -0.33 9.96 3.62
N GLU A 38 -0.28 11.01 2.80
CA GLU A 38 0.05 10.92 1.37
C GLU A 38 1.43 10.27 1.15
N ALA A 39 2.45 10.71 1.89
CA ALA A 39 3.79 10.12 1.82
C ALA A 39 3.83 8.64 2.26
N GLN A 40 2.91 8.21 3.13
CA GLN A 40 2.79 6.79 3.50
C GLN A 40 2.11 5.99 2.39
N LEU A 41 1.05 6.52 1.78
CA LEU A 41 0.38 5.89 0.64
C LEU A 41 1.35 5.71 -0.54
N GLU A 42 2.16 6.72 -0.87
CA GLU A 42 3.16 6.64 -1.93
C GLU A 42 4.19 5.52 -1.68
N LYS A 43 4.67 5.38 -0.43
CA LYS A 43 5.58 4.28 -0.05
C LYS A 43 4.93 2.91 -0.26
N ILE A 44 3.68 2.76 0.16
CA ILE A 44 2.91 1.52 -0.02
C ILE A 44 2.74 1.19 -1.51
N GLU A 45 2.49 2.19 -2.36
CA GLU A 45 2.38 2.00 -3.81
C GLU A 45 3.69 1.54 -4.44
N VAL A 46 4.81 2.15 -4.05
CA VAL A 46 6.14 1.74 -4.52
C VAL A 46 6.44 0.30 -4.10
N GLU A 47 6.18 -0.06 -2.85
CA GLU A 47 6.42 -1.41 -2.33
C GLU A 47 5.53 -2.45 -3.04
N MET A 48 4.23 -2.17 -3.22
CA MET A 48 3.33 -3.02 -3.99
C MET A 48 3.78 -3.20 -5.43
N LYS A 49 4.33 -2.15 -6.06
CA LYS A 49 4.84 -2.22 -7.44
C LYS A 49 6.03 -3.16 -7.54
N GLU A 50 6.96 -3.10 -6.59
CA GLU A 50 8.11 -4.00 -6.55
C GLU A 50 7.68 -5.45 -6.29
N LEU A 51 6.79 -5.69 -5.32
CA LEU A 51 6.23 -7.03 -5.07
C LEU A 51 5.51 -7.60 -6.30
N ARG A 52 4.77 -6.78 -7.06
CA ARG A 52 4.14 -7.23 -8.32
C ARG A 52 5.16 -7.62 -9.39
N LYS A 53 6.29 -6.90 -9.49
CA LYS A 53 7.38 -7.28 -10.39
C LYS A 53 8.00 -8.62 -9.96
N GLU A 54 8.20 -8.82 -8.67
CA GLU A 54 8.70 -10.09 -8.14
C GLU A 54 7.72 -11.24 -8.39
N LEU A 55 6.42 -11.00 -8.17
CA LEU A 55 5.37 -11.97 -8.46
C LEU A 55 5.37 -12.39 -9.93
N ALA A 56 5.60 -11.46 -10.86
CA ALA A 56 5.70 -11.75 -12.28
C ALA A 56 6.91 -12.64 -12.61
N LYS A 57 8.06 -12.42 -11.95
CA LYS A 57 9.26 -13.25 -12.10
C LYS A 57 9.04 -14.67 -11.60
N VAL A 58 8.29 -14.85 -10.50
CA VAL A 58 7.98 -16.18 -9.92
C VAL A 58 6.91 -16.94 -10.73
N LYS A 59 6.09 -16.23 -11.51
CA LYS A 59 5.08 -16.83 -12.41
C LYS A 59 5.65 -17.27 -13.77
N SER A 60 6.86 -16.82 -14.12
CA SER A 60 7.55 -17.14 -15.38
C SER A 60 8.34 -18.44 -15.24
#